data_AF-A0A975QJL6-F1
#
_entry.id   AF-A0A975QJL6-F1
#
_cell.length_a   1.000
_cell.length_b   1.000
_cell.length_c   1.000
_cell.angle_alpha   90.00
_cell.angle_beta   90.00
_cell.angle_gamma   90.00
#
_symmetry.space_group_name_H-M   'P 1'
#
loop_
_entity.id
_entity.type
_entity.pdbx_description
1 polymer ?
#
loop_
_entity_poly.entity_id
_entity_poly.type
_entity_poly.pdbx_seq_one_letter_code
_entity_poly.pdbx_strand_id
1 'polypeptide(L)' 'MELELLATDDKSGGKGCPSVYISDTGEFVVQGAGLADADFAKLAHPLPGETAVRISPEIVLAAVDQYRRRGV' A
#
# COMPACT_ATOMS: atom_id res chain seq x y z
N MET A 1 16.19 0.36 -4.99
CA MET A 1 14.81 0.81 -5.05
C MET A 1 14.71 2.08 -4.24
N GLU A 2 14.52 3.18 -4.94
CA GLU A 2 14.03 4.42 -4.35
C GLU A 2 12.50 4.41 -4.31
N LEU A 3 11.93 5.07 -3.30
CA LEU A 3 10.48 5.11 -3.07
C LEU A 3 10.04 6.55 -2.93
N GLU A 4 8.98 6.89 -3.66
CA GLU A 4 8.33 8.19 -3.54
C GLU A 4 6.91 8.04 -3.02
N LEU A 5 6.59 8.81 -1.98
CA LEU A 5 5.28 8.77 -1.34
C LEU A 5 4.19 9.38 -2.23
N LEU A 6 3.12 8.63 -2.48
CA LEU A 6 1.95 9.13 -3.21
C LEU A 6 0.82 9.57 -2.26
N ALA A 7 0.53 8.77 -1.23
CA ALA A 7 -0.49 9.07 -0.24
C ALA A 7 -0.20 8.36 1.09
N THR A 8 -0.61 8.98 2.19
CA THR A 8 -0.45 8.43 3.55
C THR A 8 -1.72 8.70 4.37
N ASP A 9 -2.09 7.76 5.23
CA ASP A 9 -3.18 7.93 6.18
C ASP A 9 -2.76 8.81 7.35
N ASP A 10 -3.18 10.07 7.31
CA ASP A 10 -2.95 11.07 8.36
C ASP A 10 -3.90 10.93 9.55
N LYS A 11 -4.90 10.04 9.48
CA LYS A 11 -5.91 9.83 10.53
C LYS A 11 -5.54 8.73 11.53
N SER A 12 -4.40 8.10 11.36
CA SER A 12 -4.01 6.87 12.07
C SER A 12 -3.64 7.04 13.57
N GLY A 13 -3.68 8.26 14.11
CA GLY A 13 -3.60 8.51 15.57
C GLY A 13 -2.39 7.88 16.28
N GLY A 14 -1.29 7.62 15.57
CA GLY A 14 -0.06 7.05 16.11
C GLY A 14 0.11 5.53 16.02
N LYS A 15 -0.82 4.78 15.39
CA LYS A 15 -0.68 3.31 15.19
C LYS A 15 -0.03 2.90 13.86
N GLY A 16 0.77 3.80 13.30
CA GLY A 16 1.42 3.67 11.98
C GLY A 16 0.55 4.30 10.91
N CYS A 17 1.16 5.00 9.95
CA CYS A 17 0.46 5.64 8.84
C CYS A 17 0.56 4.74 7.59
N PRO A 18 -0.46 3.89 7.29
CA PRO A 18 -0.52 3.18 6.02
C PRO A 18 -0.28 4.12 4.86
N SER A 19 0.55 3.70 3.92
CA SER A 19 1.07 4.59 2.89
C SER A 19 1.23 3.82 1.57
N VAL A 20 1.04 4.53 0.47
CA VAL A 20 1.31 4.03 -0.89
C VAL A 20 2.43 4.85 -1.48
N TYR A 21 3.40 4.15 -2.04
CA TYR A 21 4.56 4.70 -2.73
C TYR A 21 4.56 4.25 -4.20
N ILE A 22 5.31 4.94 -5.04
CA ILE A 22 5.76 4.47 -6.34
C ILE A 22 7.26 4.20 -6.26
N SER A 23 7.71 3.05 -6.78
CA SER A 23 9.14 2.75 -6.91
C SER A 23 9.74 3.44 -8.12
N ASP A 24 11.07 3.57 -8.12
CA ASP A 24 11.87 3.93 -9.30
C ASP A 24 11.71 2.96 -10.48
N THR A 25 11.20 1.75 -10.23
CA THR A 25 10.90 0.72 -11.24
C THR A 25 9.44 0.72 -11.72
N GLY A 26 8.57 1.55 -11.13
CA GLY A 26 7.20 1.82 -11.61
C GLY A 26 6.09 1.02 -10.93
N GLU A 27 6.39 0.20 -9.93
CA GLU A 27 5.39 -0.53 -9.15
C GLU A 27 4.91 0.30 -7.95
N PHE A 28 3.64 0.11 -7.59
CA PHE A 28 3.19 0.58 -6.30
C PHE A 28 3.73 -0.29 -5.16
N VAL A 29 4.19 0.36 -4.11
CA VAL A 29 4.61 -0.29 -2.86
C VAL A 29 3.68 0.16 -1.75
N VAL A 30 3.07 -0.79 -1.05
CA VAL A 30 2.07 -0.51 0.00
C VAL A 30 2.64 -0.87 1.37
N GLN A 31 2.70 0.11 2.25
CA GLN A 31 3.05 -0.06 3.65
C GLN A 31 1.78 -0.06 4.50
N GLY A 32 1.64 -1.03 5.41
CA GLY A 32 0.52 -1.09 6.34
C GLY A 32 0.69 -2.21 7.36
N ALA A 33 -0.33 -2.43 8.18
CA ALA A 33 -0.36 -3.57 9.09
C ALA A 33 -0.57 -4.86 8.30
N GLY A 34 0.32 -5.84 8.48
CA GLY A 34 0.18 -7.15 7.86
C GLY A 34 -1.11 -7.87 8.27
N LEU A 35 -1.65 -8.71 7.39
CA LEU A 35 -2.71 -9.63 7.75
C LEU A 35 -2.22 -10.66 8.78
N ALA A 36 -3.08 -11.03 9.72
CA ALA A 36 -2.86 -12.22 10.53
C ALA A 36 -3.04 -13.48 9.68
N ASP A 37 -2.42 -14.59 10.06
CA ASP A 37 -2.42 -15.85 9.28
C ASP A 37 -3.84 -16.30 8.87
N ALA A 38 -4.81 -16.14 9.77
CA ALA A 38 -6.22 -16.50 9.51
C ALA A 38 -6.88 -15.66 8.41
N ASP A 39 -6.47 -14.39 8.27
CA ASP A 39 -6.95 -13.51 7.20
C ASP A 39 -6.11 -13.67 5.92
N PHE A 40 -4.81 -13.90 6.06
CA PHE A 40 -3.91 -14.17 4.94
C PHE A 40 -4.33 -15.43 4.16
N ALA A 41 -4.77 -16.47 4.86
CA ALA A 41 -5.29 -17.71 4.26
C ALA A 41 -6.56 -17.51 3.40
N LYS A 42 -7.21 -16.33 3.47
CA LYS A 42 -8.38 -15.99 2.64
C LYS A 42 -7.99 -15.38 1.30
N LEU A 43 -6.71 -15.05 1.08
CA LEU A 43 -6.23 -14.56 -0.20
C LEU A 43 -6.27 -15.66 -1.26
N ALA A 44 -6.48 -15.26 -2.52
CA ALA A 44 -6.47 -16.21 -3.62
C ALA A 44 -5.03 -16.62 -3.95
N HIS A 45 -4.71 -17.90 -3.73
CA HIS A 45 -3.43 -18.53 -4.13
C HIS A 45 -2.15 -17.83 -3.64
N PRO A 46 -1.99 -17.47 -2.35
CA PRO A 46 -0.75 -16.87 -1.88
C PRO A 46 0.43 -17.82 -2.07
N LEU A 47 1.53 -17.31 -2.63
CA LEU A 47 2.77 -18.05 -2.84
C LEU A 47 3.78 -17.83 -1.70
N PRO A 48 4.74 -18.76 -1.51
CA PRO A 48 5.82 -18.55 -0.56
C PRO A 48 6.56 -17.23 -0.83
N GLY A 49 6.68 -16.39 0.20
CA GLY A 49 7.33 -15.08 0.12
C GLY A 49 6.39 -13.90 -0.15
N GLU A 50 5.12 -14.15 -0.48
CA GLU A 50 4.11 -13.09 -0.59
C GLU A 50 3.61 -12.64 0.77
N THR A 51 3.18 -11.38 0.84
CA THR A 51 2.59 -10.78 2.04
C THR A 51 1.44 -9.85 1.63
N ALA A 52 0.57 -9.52 2.57
CA ALA A 52 -0.51 -8.58 2.36
C ALA A 52 -0.69 -7.69 3.57
N VAL A 53 -0.96 -6.42 3.30
CA VAL A 53 -1.18 -5.40 4.31
C VAL A 53 -2.58 -4.81 4.20
N ARG A 54 -3.09 -4.29 5.31
CA ARG A 54 -4.35 -3.53 5.37
C ARG A 54 -4.07 -2.06 5.08
N ILE A 55 -4.88 -1.49 4.20
CA ILE A 55 -4.87 -0.07 3.89
C ILE A 55 -6.29 0.43 3.62
N SER A 56 -6.57 1.68 3.98
CA SER A 56 -7.86 2.31 3.68
C SER A 56 -8.03 2.49 2.16
N PRO A 57 -9.21 2.16 1.58
CA PRO A 57 -9.48 2.40 0.16
C PRO A 57 -9.22 3.84 -0.27
N GLU A 58 -9.54 4.81 0.60
CA GLU A 58 -9.35 6.24 0.32
C GLU A 58 -7.88 6.60 0.04
N ILE A 59 -6.94 5.94 0.72
CA ILE A 59 -5.51 6.19 0.53
C ILE A 59 -5.02 5.60 -0.79
N VAL A 60 -5.55 4.43 -1.18
CA VAL A 60 -5.28 3.83 -2.49
C VAL A 60 -5.81 4.73 -3.61
N LEU A 61 -7.04 5.22 -3.48
CA LEU A 61 -7.65 6.12 -4.46
C LEU A 61 -6.87 7.45 -4.57
N ALA A 62 -6.51 8.05 -3.44
CA ALA A 62 -5.67 9.25 -3.43
C ALA A 62 -4.31 9.03 -4.11
N ALA A 63 -3.67 7.87 -3.88
CA ALA A 63 -2.43 7.51 -4.54
C ALA A 63 -2.59 7.36 -6.05
N VAL A 64 -3.67 6.71 -6.51
CA VAL A 64 -3.98 6.57 -7.93
C VAL A 64 -4.21 7.94 -8.59
N ASP A 65 -4.94 8.84 -7.94
CA ASP A 65 -5.14 10.20 -8.44
C ASP A 65 -3.83 10.98 -8.52
N GLN A 66 -2.95 10.82 -7.52
CA GLN A 66 -1.62 11.42 -7.54
C GLN A 66 -0.76 10.85 -8.68
N TYR A 67 -0.79 9.53 -8.89
CA TYR A 67 -0.09 8.88 -10.00
C TYR A 67 -0.59 9.37 -11.36
N ARG A 68 -1.91 9.48 -11.55
CA ARG A 68 -2.50 9.98 -12.81
C ARG A 68 -2.13 11.44 -13.09
N ARG A 69 -2.12 12.30 -12.07
CA ARG A 69 -1.74 13.72 -12.21
C ARG A 69 -0.28 13.91 -12.64
N ARG A 70 0.58 12.93 -12.39
CA ARG A 70 1.99 12.96 -12.79
C ARG A 70 2.20 12.81 -14.29
N GLY A 71 1.22 12.25 -15.01
CA GLY A 71 1.21 12.18 -16.46
C GLY A 71 2.53 11.66 -17.05
N VAL A 72 2.69 10.35 -17.12
CA VAL A 72 3.64 9.74 -18.06
C VAL A 72 3.02 9.74 -19.44
#